data_AF-A0A7Z9QT37-F1
#
_entry.id   AF-A0A7Z9QT37-F1
#
_cell.length_a   1.000
_cell.length_b   1.000
_cell.length_c   1.000
_cell.angle_alpha   90.00
_cell.angle_beta   90.00
_cell.angle_gamma   90.00
#
_symmetry.space_group_name_H-M   'P 1'
#
loop_
_entity.id
_entity.type
_entity.pdbx_description
1 polymer ?
#
loop_
_entity_poly.entity_id
_entity_poly.type
_entity_poly.pdbx_seq_one_letter_code
_entity_poly.pdbx_strand_id
1 'polypeptide(L)'
;MTGTIRYSVYKSSPTIQENTTLDGCLEFVFGRTPATGSLTFMFAQSSIRRPVVGDIYLFPNWLEHMVYPFEGKGERRSVAFNVNFWDIET
;
A
#
# COMPACT_ATOMS: atom_id res chain seq x y z
N MET A 1 10.87 6.80 -19.03
CA MET A 1 10.34 5.85 -18.04
C MET A 1 10.04 6.64 -16.78
N THR A 2 8.77 6.94 -16.52
CA THR A 2 8.35 7.82 -15.41
C THR A 2 8.43 7.08 -14.07
N GLY A 3 9.55 7.25 -13.37
CA GLY A 3 9.80 6.69 -12.03
C GLY A 3 9.00 7.38 -10.92
N THR A 4 7.68 7.50 -11.08
CA THR A 4 6.82 8.15 -10.11
C THR A 4 6.80 7.30 -8.85
N ILE A 5 6.85 7.92 -7.67
CA ILE A 5 6.81 7.23 -6.39
C ILE A 5 5.56 7.68 -5.63
N ARG A 6 4.81 6.72 -5.08
CA ARG A 6 3.71 6.99 -4.14
C ARG A 6 4.25 6.95 -2.73
N TYR A 7 3.70 7.80 -1.87
CA TYR A 7 3.91 7.70 -0.43
C TYR A 7 2.60 7.74 0.34
N SER A 8 2.62 7.18 1.56
CA SER A 8 1.53 7.25 2.54
C SER A 8 2.08 7.55 3.93
N VAL A 9 1.60 8.61 4.58
CA VAL A 9 1.92 9.01 5.97
C VAL A 9 0.71 8.78 6.87
N TYR A 10 0.91 8.17 8.04
CA TYR A 10 -0.16 7.85 8.99
C TYR A 10 -0.16 8.77 10.23
N LYS A 11 -1.33 9.37 10.54
CA LYS A 11 -1.48 10.42 11.58
C LYS A 11 -2.25 10.02 12.84
N SER A 12 -2.99 8.92 12.84
CA SER A 12 -3.78 8.47 14.01
C SER A 12 -3.56 6.98 14.28
N SER A 13 -3.45 6.62 15.56
CA SER A 13 -3.28 5.23 15.98
C SER A 13 -4.65 4.57 16.05
N PRO A 14 -4.90 3.47 15.32
CA PRO A 14 -6.16 2.75 15.45
C PRO A 14 -6.24 2.06 16.81
N THR A 15 -7.36 2.25 17.53
CA THR A 15 -7.68 1.43 18.70
C THR A 15 -8.18 0.07 18.21
N ILE A 16 -7.25 -0.87 18.07
CA ILE A 16 -7.50 -2.20 17.50
C ILE A 16 -8.44 -3.01 18.39
N GLN A 17 -9.44 -3.67 17.79
CA GLN A 17 -10.07 -4.84 18.41
C GLN A 17 -9.24 -6.09 18.07
N GLU A 18 -8.95 -6.91 19.07
CA GLU A 18 -7.99 -8.04 18.98
C GLU A 18 -8.42 -9.17 18.03
N ASN A 19 -9.63 -9.09 17.45
CA ASN A 19 -10.30 -10.18 16.73
C ASN A 19 -9.95 -10.28 15.23
N THR A 20 -9.45 -9.21 14.60
CA THR A 20 -9.32 -9.15 13.11
C THR A 20 -7.87 -8.90 12.67
N THR A 21 -7.19 -9.96 12.23
CA THR A 21 -5.74 -9.96 11.91
C THR A 21 -5.31 -8.94 10.85
N LEU A 22 -6.19 -8.61 9.89
CA LEU A 22 -5.87 -7.77 8.73
C LEU A 22 -6.54 -6.38 8.77
N ASP A 23 -7.26 -6.04 9.84
CA ASP A 23 -8.00 -4.78 9.97
C ASP A 23 -7.11 -3.55 9.73
N GLY A 24 -7.57 -2.64 8.86
CA GLY A 24 -6.86 -1.42 8.48
C GLY A 24 -5.45 -1.59 7.89
N CYS A 25 -5.02 -2.81 7.53
CA CYS A 25 -3.67 -3.06 7.04
C CYS A 25 -3.50 -2.62 5.57
N LEU A 26 -2.25 -2.35 5.19
CA LEU A 26 -1.82 -2.03 3.82
C LEU A 26 -1.09 -3.25 3.25
N GLU A 27 -1.55 -3.81 2.15
CA GLU A 27 -0.89 -4.91 1.46
C GLU A 27 -0.28 -4.44 0.14
N PHE A 28 0.97 -4.84 -0.12
CA PHE A 28 1.66 -4.66 -1.39
C PHE A 28 1.68 -5.98 -2.14
N VAL A 29 1.36 -5.97 -3.44
CA VAL A 29 1.34 -7.17 -4.29
C VAL A 29 2.51 -7.10 -5.29
N PHE A 30 3.38 -8.11 -5.24
CA PHE A 30 4.56 -8.26 -6.07
C PHE A 30 4.47 -9.51 -6.96
N GLY A 31 5.10 -9.43 -8.12
CA GLY A 31 5.00 -10.44 -9.17
C GLY A 31 3.87 -10.13 -10.15
N ARG A 32 4.11 -10.33 -11.44
CA ARG A 32 3.07 -10.26 -12.46
C ARG A 32 2.47 -11.65 -12.62
N THR A 33 1.27 -11.86 -12.09
CA THR A 33 0.46 -13.05 -12.39
C THR A 33 -0.59 -12.67 -13.45
N PRO A 34 -0.25 -12.65 -14.75
CA PRO A 34 -1.25 -12.45 -15.79
C PRO A 34 -2.23 -13.62 -15.77
N ALA A 35 -3.53 -13.32 -15.94
CA ALA A 35 -4.59 -14.31 -15.99
C ALA A 35 -4.43 -15.37 -17.10
N THR A 36 -3.58 -15.08 -18.10
CA THR A 36 -3.27 -15.97 -19.22
C THR A 36 -1.80 -15.88 -19.60
N GLY A 37 -1.13 -17.01 -19.80
CA GLY A 37 0.20 -17.10 -20.40
C GLY A 37 1.19 -17.96 -19.60
N SER A 38 2.44 -18.02 -20.04
CA SER A 38 3.51 -18.82 -19.42
C SER A 38 3.93 -18.37 -18.01
N LEU A 39 3.35 -17.27 -17.50
CA LEU A 39 3.62 -16.72 -16.17
C LEU A 39 2.46 -16.94 -15.18
N THR A 40 1.37 -17.60 -15.59
CA THR A 40 0.19 -17.86 -14.73
C THR A 40 0.52 -18.73 -13.51
N PHE A 41 1.62 -19.48 -13.52
CA PHE A 41 2.13 -20.24 -12.36
C PHE A 41 3.17 -19.48 -11.51
N MET A 42 3.39 -18.18 -11.72
CA MET A 42 4.16 -17.37 -10.77
C MET A 42 3.36 -17.20 -9.47
N PHE A 43 3.98 -17.57 -8.34
CA PHE A 43 3.49 -17.23 -7.01
C PHE A 43 3.41 -15.70 -6.88
N ALA A 44 2.20 -15.18 -6.70
CA ALA A 44 2.02 -13.81 -6.25
C ALA A 44 2.65 -13.69 -4.86
N GLN A 45 3.61 -12.78 -4.71
CA GLN A 45 4.26 -12.50 -3.44
C GLN A 45 3.63 -11.26 -2.87
N SER A 46 2.92 -11.35 -1.75
CA SER A 46 2.42 -10.15 -1.08
C SER A 46 3.19 -9.84 0.20
N SER A 47 3.19 -8.56 0.60
CA SER A 47 3.68 -8.16 1.93
C SER A 47 2.66 -7.25 2.60
N ILE A 48 2.10 -7.74 3.70
CA ILE A 48 1.15 -7.02 4.54
C ILE A 48 1.92 -6.18 5.56
N ARG A 49 1.53 -4.92 5.72
CA ARG A 49 2.08 -3.96 6.67
C ARG A 49 0.93 -3.36 7.50
N ARG A 50 1.05 -3.44 8.82
CA ARG A 50 0.13 -2.79 9.75
C ARG A 50 0.67 -1.39 10.07
N PRO A 51 0.04 -0.30 9.59
CA PRO A 51 0.60 1.03 9.73
C PRO A 51 0.48 1.57 11.16
N VAL A 52 1.55 2.18 11.65
CA VAL A 52 1.65 2.86 12.95
C VAL A 52 1.79 4.38 12.74
N VAL A 53 1.47 5.19 13.74
CA VAL A 53 1.65 6.65 13.68
C VAL A 53 3.13 6.99 13.51
N GLY A 54 3.43 7.83 12.52
CA GLY A 54 4.81 8.18 12.16
C GLY A 54 5.41 7.30 11.07
N ASP A 55 4.77 6.19 10.69
CA ASP A 55 5.20 5.43 9.52
C ASP A 55 5.08 6.27 8.24
N ILE A 56 6.11 6.17 7.39
CA ILE A 56 6.13 6.68 6.03
C ILE A 56 6.43 5.50 5.10
N TYR A 57 5.43 5.09 4.32
CA TYR A 57 5.62 4.07 3.29
C TYR A 57 5.95 4.76 1.96
N LEU A 58 7.00 4.29 1.27
CA LEU A 58 7.50 4.85 0.02
C LEU A 58 7.65 3.71 -1.01
N PHE A 59 6.99 3.80 -2.16
CA PHE A 59 6.95 2.69 -3.12
C PHE A 59 6.69 3.15 -4.57
N PRO A 60 7.11 2.37 -5.60
CA PRO A 60 6.92 2.76 -6.99
C PRO A 60 5.45 2.89 -7.39
N ASN A 61 5.11 3.87 -8.21
CA ASN A 61 3.73 4.15 -8.66
C ASN A 61 3.06 3.00 -9.44
N TRP A 62 3.85 2.11 -10.02
CA TRP A 62 3.36 0.91 -10.70
C TRP A 62 3.11 -0.27 -9.75
N LEU A 63 3.48 -0.18 -8.47
CA LEU A 63 3.28 -1.25 -7.50
C LEU A 63 1.82 -1.28 -7.05
N GLU A 64 1.17 -2.41 -7.30
CA GLU A 64 -0.18 -2.68 -6.86
C GLU A 64 -0.22 -2.84 -5.33
N HIS A 65 -1.19 -2.19 -4.72
CA HIS A 65 -1.40 -2.20 -3.28
C HIS A 65 -2.87 -1.99 -2.97
N MET A 66 -3.34 -2.63 -1.91
CA MET A 66 -4.69 -2.45 -1.41
C MET A 66 -4.69 -2.16 0.09
N VAL A 67 -5.75 -1.50 0.53
CA VAL A 67 -5.97 -1.17 1.94
C VAL A 67 -7.20 -1.94 2.38
N TYR A 68 -7.04 -2.79 3.38
CA TYR A 68 -8.17 -3.50 3.99
C TYR A 68 -9.15 -2.50 4.63
N PRO A 69 -10.45 -2.86 4.71
CA PRO A 69 -11.43 -2.12 5.51
C PRO A 69 -10.95 -1.87 6.94
N PHE A 70 -11.52 -0.85 7.58
CA PHE A 70 -11.21 -0.51 8.97
C PHE A 70 -12.48 -0.56 9.82
N GLU A 71 -12.57 -1.54 10.70
CA GLU A 71 -13.72 -1.80 11.59
C GLU A 71 -13.44 -1.41 13.06
N GLY A 72 -12.22 -0.97 13.36
CA GLY A 72 -11.79 -0.53 14.69
C GLY A 72 -12.49 0.75 15.20
N LYS A 73 -12.50 0.94 16.52
CA LYS A 73 -13.09 2.13 17.17
C LYS A 73 -12.20 3.36 17.01
N GLY A 74 -12.47 4.19 15.99
CA GLY A 74 -11.82 5.48 15.79
C GLY A 74 -11.83 5.93 14.34
N GLU A 75 -10.83 6.71 13.94
CA GLU A 75 -10.64 7.15 12.57
C GLU A 75 -9.17 6.96 12.17
N ARG A 76 -8.91 6.27 11.05
CA ARG A 76 -7.57 6.08 10.48
C ARG A 76 -7.28 7.17 9.43
N ARG A 77 -6.47 8.16 9.81
CA ARG A 77 -6.08 9.28 8.94
C ARG A 77 -4.75 8.99 8.25
N SER A 78 -4.76 8.92 6.92
CA SER A 78 -3.58 8.82 6.07
C SER A 78 -3.53 9.93 5.02
N VAL A 79 -2.35 10.48 4.77
CA VAL A 79 -2.09 11.40 3.64
C VAL A 79 -1.29 10.64 2.60
N ALA A 80 -1.80 10.56 1.38
CA ALA A 80 -1.17 9.86 0.26
C ALA A 80 -1.06 10.76 -0.97
N PHE A 81 0.05 10.63 -1.71
CA PHE A 81 0.41 11.51 -2.82
C PHE A 81 1.51 10.90 -3.71
N ASN A 82 1.77 11.54 -4.86
CA ASN A 82 2.68 11.09 -5.91
C ASN A 82 3.84 12.09 -6.09
N VAL A 83 5.07 11.60 -6.22
CA VAL A 83 6.27 12.39 -6.53
C VAL A 83 6.86 11.96 -7.87
N ASN A 84 7.22 12.93 -8.72
CA ASN A 84 8.03 12.73 -9.92
C ASN A 84 9.46 13.23 -9.65
N PHE A 85 10.46 12.57 -10.25
CA PHE A 85 11.90 12.80 -9.98
C PHE A 85 12.65 13.39 -11.18
N TRP A 86 11.93 13.85 -12.19
CA TRP A 86 12.41 14.57 -13.36
C TRP A 86 11.49 15.78 -13.53
N ASP A 87 12.04 16.85 -14.08
CA ASP A 87 11.25 18.01 -14.44
C ASP A 87 10.18 17.61 -15.47
N ILE A 88 8.97 18.09 -15.25
CA ILE A 88 7.88 17.96 -16.23
C ILE A 88 8.01 19.19 -17.11
N GLU A 89 8.49 19.03 -18.34
CA GLU A 89 8.43 20.10 -19.34
C GLU A 89 6.95 20.49 -19.53
N THR A 90 6.65 21.78 -19.35
CA THR A 90 5.30 22.37 -19.23
C THR A 90 4.99 23.38 -20.32
#